data_AF-A0A7C9CVI9-F1
#
_entry.id   AF-A0A7C9CVI9-F1
#
_cell.length_a   1.000
_cell.length_b   1.000
_cell.length_c   1.000
_cell.angle_alpha   90.00
_cell.angle_beta   90.00
_cell.angle_gamma   90.00
#
_symmetry.space_group_name_H-M   'P 1'
#
loop_
_entity.id
_entity.type
_entity.pdbx_description
1 polymer ?
#
loop_
_entity_poly.entity_id
_entity_poly.type
_entity_poly.pdbx_seq_one_letter_code
_entity_poly.pdbx_strand_id
1 'polypeptide(L)'
;ELVLDAGFVVPQPHSFVAPQLNAFGLTFRDYEANGERQPGVENFYRTNHMYQCVDFVRRMREEYGKLNRGEMSIWECCELLNEVVDESDPDLDEPQIEHLLQTA
;
A
#
# COMPACT_ATOMS: atom_id res chain seq x y z
N GLU A 1 8.44 23.60 27.56
CA GLU A 1 8.29 23.79 26.11
C GLU A 1 9.61 23.38 25.48
N LEU A 2 9.66 22.23 24.81
CA LEU A 2 10.88 21.70 24.18
C LEU A 2 10.81 22.09 22.71
N VAL A 3 11.48 23.19 22.38
CA VAL A 3 11.64 23.66 21.00
C VAL A 3 12.76 22.83 20.39
N LEU A 4 12.44 22.00 19.39
CA LEU A 4 13.46 21.40 18.54
C LEU A 4 13.98 22.49 17.60
N ASP A 5 15.31 22.56 17.46
CA ASP A 5 16.13 23.65 16.91
C ASP A 5 15.94 23.94 15.40
N ALA A 6 14.80 23.54 14.83
CA ALA A 6 14.44 23.69 13.42
C ALA A 6 13.12 24.44 13.19
N GLY A 7 12.55 25.09 14.21
CA GLY A 7 11.30 25.86 14.08
C GLY A 7 10.05 25.02 13.79
N PHE A 8 10.15 23.69 13.86
CA PHE A 8 9.01 22.81 13.79
C PHE A 8 8.31 22.76 15.16
N VAL A 9 7.11 23.33 15.21
CA VAL A 9 6.21 23.21 16.36
C VAL A 9 5.85 21.74 16.50
N VAL A 10 6.20 21.13 17.64
CA VAL A 10 5.77 19.76 17.97
C VAL A 10 4.24 19.78 18.05
N PRO A 11 3.51 19.02 17.21
CA PRO A 11 2.06 18.98 17.26
C PRO A 11 1.63 18.48 18.64
N GLN A 12 0.68 19.17 19.26
CA GLN A 12 0.06 18.69 20.50
C GLN A 12 -0.53 17.28 20.24
N PRO A 13 -0.41 16.31 21.17
CA PRO A 13 -0.77 14.90 20.98
C PRO A 13 -2.28 14.64 20.71
N HIS A 14 -3.09 15.70 20.60
CA HIS A 14 -4.52 15.65 20.32
C HIS A 14 -4.91 16.45 19.05
N SER A 15 -3.94 16.84 18.22
CA SER A 15 -4.16 17.75 17.08
C SER A 15 -4.32 17.07 15.73
N PHE A 16 -4.05 15.77 15.60
CA PHE A 16 -4.24 15.08 14.32
C PHE A 16 -5.65 14.49 14.26
N VAL A 17 -6.53 15.17 13.54
CA VAL A 17 -7.84 14.64 13.15
C VAL A 17 -7.69 14.10 11.73
N ALA A 18 -7.77 12.78 11.57
CA ALA A 18 -7.77 12.17 10.25
C ALA A 18 -8.98 12.70 9.45
N PRO A 19 -8.80 13.09 8.18
CA PRO A 19 -9.91 13.48 7.34
C PRO A 19 -10.84 12.27 7.14
N GLN A 20 -12.14 12.53 7.05
CA GLN A 20 -13.14 11.48 6.80
C GLN A 20 -13.15 10.99 5.35
N LEU A 21 -12.62 11.82 4.45
CA LEU A 21 -12.55 11.59 3.02
C LEU A 21 -11.09 11.60 2.56
N ASN A 22 -10.79 10.85 1.51
CA ASN A 22 -9.50 10.88 0.86
C ASN A 22 -9.32 12.19 0.04
N ALA A 23 -8.14 12.35 -0.57
CA ALA A 23 -7.82 13.53 -1.38
C ALA A 23 -8.78 13.77 -2.56
N PHE A 24 -9.55 12.75 -2.96
CA PHE A 24 -10.52 12.78 -4.03
C PHE A 24 -11.97 13.01 -3.55
N GLY A 25 -12.17 13.21 -2.24
CA GLY A 25 -13.51 13.40 -1.66
C GLY A 25 -14.32 12.12 -1.52
N LEU A 26 -13.68 10.95 -1.61
CA LEU A 26 -14.30 9.64 -1.45
C LEU A 26 -14.05 9.09 -0.03
N THR A 27 -14.94 8.22 0.42
CA THR A 27 -14.73 7.47 1.67
C THR A 27 -13.60 6.45 1.48
N PHE A 28 -12.71 6.36 2.46
CA PHE A 28 -11.63 5.36 2.45
C PHE A 28 -12.19 3.94 2.45
N ARG A 29 -11.57 3.05 1.68
CA ARG A 29 -11.84 1.60 1.66
C ARG A 29 -13.29 1.27 1.33
N ASP A 30 -13.92 2.03 0.43
CA ASP A 30 -15.28 1.73 -0.03
C ASP A 30 -15.27 0.67 -1.16
N TYR A 31 -15.53 -0.57 -0.80
CA TYR A 31 -15.59 -1.70 -1.73
C TYR A 31 -16.93 -1.83 -2.46
N GLU A 32 -17.96 -1.09 -2.02
CA GLU A 32 -19.30 -1.08 -2.63
C GLU A 32 -19.48 0.13 -3.57
N ALA A 33 -18.49 1.02 -3.64
CA ALA A 33 -18.49 2.15 -4.55
C ALA A 33 -18.58 1.67 -6.01
N ASN A 34 -19.49 2.25 -6.78
CA ASN A 34 -19.62 2.01 -8.22
C ASN A 34 -18.54 2.77 -9.01
N GLY A 35 -17.26 2.47 -8.75
CA GLY A 35 -16.09 3.09 -9.37
C GLY A 35 -15.36 2.16 -10.35
N GLU A 36 -14.47 2.74 -11.18
CA GLU A 36 -13.71 1.99 -12.19
C GLU A 36 -12.77 0.92 -11.59
N ARG A 37 -12.29 1.14 -10.35
CA ARG A 37 -11.42 0.20 -9.61
C ARG A 37 -12.16 -1.03 -9.10
N GLN A 38 -13.47 -0.93 -8.84
CA GLN A 38 -14.24 -1.95 -8.12
C GLN A 38 -14.17 -3.34 -8.78
N PRO A 39 -14.33 -3.48 -10.12
CA PRO A 39 -14.25 -4.80 -10.77
C PRO A 39 -12.87 -5.45 -10.66
N GLY A 40 -11.81 -4.62 -10.70
CA GLY A 40 -10.42 -5.08 -10.55
C GLY A 40 -10.17 -5.61 -9.15
N VAL A 41 -10.54 -4.83 -8.13
CA VAL A 41 -10.41 -5.19 -6.72
C VAL A 41 -11.22 -6.45 -6.40
N GLU A 42 -12.48 -6.53 -6.85
CA GLU A 42 -13.33 -7.71 -6.66
C GLU A 42 -12.69 -8.96 -7.30
N ASN A 43 -12.21 -8.84 -8.53
CA ASN A 43 -11.56 -9.94 -9.23
C ASN A 43 -10.25 -10.38 -8.55
N PHE A 44 -9.46 -9.43 -8.04
CA PHE A 44 -8.25 -9.69 -7.28
C PHE A 44 -8.55 -10.53 -6.04
N TYR A 45 -9.52 -10.10 -5.21
CA TYR A 45 -9.90 -10.85 -4.01
C TYR A 45 -10.54 -12.19 -4.33
N ARG A 46 -11.42 -12.25 -5.33
CA ARG A 46 -12.04 -13.51 -5.79
C ARG A 46 -11.00 -14.54 -6.20
N THR A 47 -9.99 -14.13 -6.97
CA THR A 47 -8.90 -15.00 -7.41
C THR A 47 -8.05 -15.46 -6.22
N ASN A 48 -7.68 -14.54 -5.34
CA ASN A 48 -6.91 -14.88 -4.14
C ASN A 48 -7.67 -15.84 -3.22
N HIS A 49 -8.95 -15.60 -2.95
CA HIS A 49 -9.79 -16.49 -2.13
C HIS A 49 -9.91 -17.90 -2.72
N MET A 50 -9.87 -18.03 -4.06
CA MET A 50 -9.96 -19.32 -4.74
C MET A 50 -8.64 -20.11 -4.71
N TYR A 51 -7.50 -19.42 -4.83
CA TYR A 51 -6.22 -20.08 -5.12
C TYR A 51 -5.17 -20.01 -3.99
N GLN A 52 -5.37 -19.17 -2.96
CA GLN A 52 -4.48 -19.10 -1.78
C GLN A 52 -4.70 -20.29 -0.83
N CYS A 53 -4.32 -21.49 -1.28
CA CYS A 53 -4.41 -22.72 -0.48
C CYS A 53 -3.10 -23.02 0.27
N VAL A 54 -3.17 -23.96 1.24
CA VAL A 54 -2.00 -24.37 2.05
C VAL A 54 -0.83 -24.82 1.19
N ASP A 55 -1.09 -25.60 0.13
CA ASP A 55 -0.05 -26.11 -0.75
C ASP A 55 0.60 -24.99 -1.58
N PHE A 56 -0.20 -24.02 -2.05
CA PHE A 56 0.30 -22.84 -2.74
C PHE A 56 1.23 -22.03 -1.83
N VAL A 57 0.78 -21.70 -0.62
CA VAL A 57 1.56 -20.91 0.34
C VAL A 57 2.85 -21.63 0.76
N ARG A 58 2.81 -22.95 0.97
CA ARG A 58 4.01 -23.75 1.27
C ARG A 58 5.04 -23.66 0.15
N ARG A 59 4.60 -23.82 -1.10
CA ARG A 59 5.48 -23.71 -2.28
C ARG A 59 6.08 -22.30 -2.42
N MET A 60 5.26 -21.25 -2.28
CA MET A 60 5.76 -19.87 -2.36
C MET A 60 6.80 -19.57 -1.27
N ARG A 61 6.58 -20.05 -0.04
CA ARG A 61 7.56 -19.89 1.04
C ARG A 61 8.89 -20.58 0.74
N GLU A 62 8.85 -21.81 0.23
CA GLU A 62 10.06 -22.54 -0.16
C GLU A 62 10.79 -21.85 -1.33
N GLU A 63 10.04 -21.32 -2.28
CA GLU A 63 10.59 -20.66 -3.46
C GLU A 63 11.24 -19.31 -3.14
N TYR A 64 10.51 -18.39 -2.52
CA TYR A 64 10.98 -17.03 -2.24
C TYR A 64 11.88 -16.94 -1.02
N GLY A 65 11.81 -17.90 -0.08
CA GLY A 65 12.67 -17.96 1.11
C GLY A 65 14.16 -18.18 0.80
N LYS A 66 14.51 -18.57 -0.43
CA LYS A 66 15.90 -18.72 -0.89
C LYS A 66 16.61 -17.38 -1.13
N LEU A 67 15.85 -16.28 -1.26
CA LEU A 67 16.36 -14.92 -1.45
C LEU A 67 17.41 -14.79 -2.57
N ASN A 68 17.24 -15.55 -3.66
CA ASN A 68 18.21 -15.69 -4.75
C ASN A 68 17.68 -15.18 -6.09
N ARG A 69 16.71 -14.25 -6.06
CA ARG A 69 16.07 -13.69 -7.27
C ARG A 69 16.69 -12.39 -7.76
N GLY A 70 17.48 -11.73 -6.92
CA GLY A 70 18.17 -10.49 -7.25
C GLY A 70 18.93 -9.97 -6.04
N GLU A 71 19.90 -9.10 -6.30
CA GLU A 71 20.63 -8.35 -5.29
C GLU A 71 20.52 -6.87 -5.67
N MET A 72 20.03 -6.06 -4.73
CA MET A 72 19.78 -4.63 -4.94
C MET A 72 19.75 -3.90 -3.59
N SER A 73 20.01 -2.60 -3.62
CA SER A 73 19.83 -1.69 -2.49
C SER A 73 18.33 -1.46 -2.20
N ILE A 74 18.05 -0.88 -1.03
CA ILE A 74 16.68 -0.53 -0.65
C ILE A 74 16.08 0.48 -1.63
N TRP A 75 16.86 1.46 -2.09
CA TRP A 75 16.37 2.47 -3.02
C TRP A 75 16.06 1.90 -4.40
N GLU A 76 16.93 1.03 -4.94
CA GLU A 76 16.65 0.32 -6.19
C GLU A 76 15.37 -0.53 -6.09
N CYS A 77 15.12 -1.16 -4.94
CA CYS A 77 13.87 -1.88 -4.68
C CYS A 77 12.65 -0.93 -4.65
N CYS A 78 12.79 0.27 -4.06
CA CYS A 78 11.74 1.29 -4.10
C CYS A 78 11.48 1.76 -5.53
N GLU A 79 12.51 1.93 -6.36
CA GLU A 79 12.37 2.35 -7.75
C GLU A 79 11.62 1.32 -8.61
N LEU A 80 11.72 0.01 -8.31
CA LEU A 80 10.90 -1.00 -8.98
C LEU A 80 9.39 -0.81 -8.73
N LEU A 81 9.00 -0.16 -7.62
CA LEU A 81 7.61 0.14 -7.33
C LEU A 81 7.04 1.28 -8.20
N ASN A 82 7.84 1.95 -9.04
CA ASN A 82 7.32 2.85 -10.08
C ASN A 82 6.48 2.10 -11.12
N GLU A 83 6.72 0.81 -11.32
CA GLU A 83 6.06 -0.01 -12.36
C GLU A 83 4.91 -0.84 -11.80
N VAL A 84 4.56 -0.67 -10.51
CA VAL A 84 3.57 -1.49 -9.81
C VAL A 84 2.46 -0.61 -9.27
N VAL A 85 1.22 -0.90 -9.66
CA VAL A 85 0.00 -0.37 -9.04
C VAL A 85 -0.64 -1.51 -8.24
N ASP A 86 -1.05 -1.26 -7.00
CA ASP A 86 -1.69 -2.29 -6.16
C ASP A 86 -3.14 -2.51 -6.59
N GLU A 87 -3.43 -3.60 -7.31
CA GLU A 87 -4.79 -3.94 -7.78
C GLU A 87 -5.79 -4.25 -6.66
N SER A 88 -5.34 -4.45 -5.43
CA SER A 88 -6.19 -4.76 -4.28
C SER A 88 -6.72 -3.51 -3.56
N ASP A 89 -6.11 -2.35 -3.81
CA ASP A 89 -6.43 -1.12 -3.10
C ASP A 89 -7.62 -0.38 -3.74
N PRO A 90 -8.79 -0.23 -3.09
CA PRO A 90 -9.89 0.53 -3.68
C PRO A 90 -9.63 2.05 -3.78
N ASP A 91 -8.61 2.58 -3.09
CA ASP A 91 -8.42 4.02 -2.89
C ASP A 91 -7.37 4.64 -3.85
N LEU A 92 -6.43 3.85 -4.36
CA LEU A 92 -5.24 4.32 -5.08
C LEU A 92 -5.10 3.65 -6.46
N ASP A 93 -4.68 4.42 -7.47
CA ASP A 93 -4.36 3.93 -8.83
C ASP A 93 -2.94 4.36 -9.30
N GLU A 94 -2.20 5.00 -8.41
CA GLU A 94 -0.86 5.53 -8.62
C GLU A 94 0.21 4.45 -8.38
N PRO A 95 1.45 4.65 -8.90
CA PRO A 95 2.56 3.76 -8.60
C PRO A 95 2.85 3.63 -7.11
N GLN A 96 3.15 2.41 -6.65
CA GLN A 96 3.26 2.06 -5.25
C GLN A 96 4.42 2.76 -4.52
N ILE A 97 5.40 3.29 -5.27
CA ILE A 97 6.46 4.14 -4.70
C ILE A 97 5.91 5.41 -4.05
N GLU A 98 4.83 5.99 -4.58
CA GLU A 98 4.21 7.18 -4.02
C GLU A 98 3.62 6.89 -2.63
N HIS A 99 2.89 5.78 -2.52
CA HIS A 99 2.36 5.30 -1.25
C HIS A 99 3.46 5.00 -0.23
N LEU A 100 4.57 4.38 -0.69
CA LEU A 100 5.74 4.13 0.15
C LEU A 100 6.29 5.43 0.74
N LEU A 101 6.48 6.47 -0.08
CA LEU A 101 7.04 7.75 0.36
C LEU A 101 6.08 8.55 1.24
N GLN A 102 4.77 8.47 0.99
CA GLN A 102 3.76 9.12 1.82
C GLN A 102 3.66 8.51 3.23
N THR A 103 3.99 7.23 3.37
CA THR A 103 3.89 6.49 4.63
C THR A 103 5.13 6.60 5.53
N ALA A 104 6.31 6.80 4.93
CA ALA A 104 7.62 6.81 5.59
C ALA A 104 7.78 7.87 6.69
#